data_AF-A0A939J6N3-F1
#
_entry.id   AF-A0A939J6N3-F1
#
_cell.length_a   1.000
_cell.length_b   1.000
_cell.length_c   1.000
_cell.angle_alpha   90.00
_cell.angle_beta   90.00
_cell.angle_gamma   90.00
#
_symmetry.space_group_name_H-M   'P 1'
#
loop_
_entity.id
_entity.type
_entity.pdbx_description
1 polymer ?
#
loop_
_entity_poly.entity_id
_entity_poly.type
_entity_poly.pdbx_seq_one_letter_code
_entity_poly.pdbx_strand_id
1 'polypeptide(L)' 'MQAYQTKAQVFAFERGVEAFREGKSLDDNPYPPKADYHGLWDEGYRKERQAQQG' A
#
# COMPACT_ATOMS: atom_id res chain seq x y z
N MET A 1 5.75 -3.16 22.48
CA MET A 1 5.59 -1.76 22.06
C MET A 1 4.53 -1.73 20.97
N GLN A 2 3.37 -1.11 21.22
CA GLN A 2 2.31 -0.97 20.22
C GLN A 2 2.75 0.10 19.22
N ALA A 3 3.07 -0.31 17.99
CA ALA A 3 3.46 0.62 16.94
C ALA A 3 2.24 1.45 16.54
N TYR A 4 2.19 2.70 16.99
CA TYR A 4 1.16 3.65 16.53
C TYR A 4 1.49 4.06 15.10
N GLN A 5 0.75 3.49 14.14
CA GLN A 5 0.81 3.99 12.77
C GLN A 5 0.20 5.38 12.71
N THR A 6 0.88 6.29 12.03
CA THR A 6 0.34 7.62 11.74
C THR A 6 -0.82 7.50 10.74
N LYS A 7 -1.72 8.48 10.71
CA LYS A 7 -2.79 8.55 9.70
C LYS A 7 -2.25 8.48 8.27
N ALA A 8 -1.09 9.08 8.02
CA ALA A 8 -0.44 9.03 6.70
C ALA A 8 0.06 7.62 6.33
N GLN A 9 0.53 6.84 7.31
CA GLN A 9 0.95 5.46 7.10
C GLN A 9 -0.25 4.55 6.78
N VAL A 10 -1.35 4.71 7.52
CA VAL A 10 -2.61 3.99 7.23
C VAL A 10 -3.12 4.36 5.85
N PHE A 11 -3.13 5.65 5.52
CA PHE A 11 -3.59 6.13 4.22
C PHE A 11 -2.73 5.59 3.05
N ALA A 12 -1.41 5.54 3.20
CA ALA A 12 -0.53 4.96 2.19
C ALA A 12 -0.87 3.48 1.91
N PHE A 13 -1.14 2.71 2.96
CA PHE A 13 -1.59 1.32 2.84
C PHE A 13 -2.95 1.21 2.13
N GLU A 14 -3.95 1.98 2.55
CA GLU A 14 -5.29 1.96 1.95
C GLU A 14 -5.24 2.35 0.45
N ARG A 15 -4.40 3.33 0.09
CA ARG A 15 -4.18 3.72 -1.30
C ARG A 15 -3.54 2.62 -2.14
N GLY A 16 -2.72 1.76 -1.54
CA GLY A 16 -2.16 0.58 -2.20
C GLY A 16 -3.23 -0.47 -2.51
N VAL A 17 -4.11 -0.73 -1.55
CA VAL A 17 -5.28 -1.61 -1.71
C VAL A 17 -6.19 -1.10 -2.84
N GLU A 18 -6.52 0.18 -2.83
CA GLU A 18 -7.35 0.80 -3.87
C GLU A 18 -6.69 0.72 -5.25
N ALA A 19 -5.38 0.96 -5.35
CA ALA A 19 -4.68 0.90 -6.61
C ALA A 19 -4.79 -0.48 -7.28
N PHE A 20 -4.70 -1.58 -6.51
CA PHE A 20 -4.94 -2.91 -7.06
C PHE A 20 -6.37 -3.07 -7.58
N ARG A 21 -7.37 -2.62 -6.81
CA ARG A 21 -8.80 -2.68 -7.21
C ARG A 21 -9.10 -1.85 -8.46
N GLU A 22 -8.37 -0.76 -8.66
CA GLU A 22 -8.43 0.09 -9.85
C GLU A 22 -7.68 -0.49 -11.06
N GLY A 23 -6.99 -1.63 -10.90
CA GLY A 23 -6.22 -2.27 -11.97
C GLY A 23 -4.88 -1.59 -12.27
N LYS A 24 -4.37 -0.78 -11.35
CA LYS A 24 -3.02 -0.18 -11.45
C LYS A 24 -1.94 -1.23 -11.22
N SER A 25 -0.71 -0.87 -11.55
CA SER A 25 0.49 -1.67 -11.33
C SER A 25 1.26 -1.21 -10.09
N LEU A 26 2.25 -1.99 -9.64
CA LEU A 26 3.15 -1.58 -8.56
C LEU A 26 4.00 -0.35 -8.93
N ASP A 27 4.26 -0.14 -10.23
CA ASP A 27 5.04 1.01 -10.72
C ASP A 27 4.25 2.34 -10.62
N ASP A 28 2.93 2.27 -10.37
CA ASP A 28 2.06 3.42 -10.12
C ASP A 28 2.12 3.92 -8.67
N ASN A 29 3.01 3.36 -7.84
CA ASN A 29 3.23 3.82 -6.48
C ASN A 29 3.70 5.30 -6.50
N PRO A 30 2.93 6.24 -5.92
CA PRO A 30 3.27 7.67 -5.98
C PRO A 30 4.41 8.06 -5.03
N TYR A 31 4.79 7.17 -4.12
CA TYR A 31 5.83 7.44 -3.14
C TYR A 31 7.21 7.08 -3.71
N PRO A 32 8.26 7.84 -3.40
CA PRO A 32 9.62 7.46 -3.80
C PRO A 32 10.07 6.21 -3.00
N PRO A 33 10.90 5.32 -3.57
CA PRO A 33 11.32 4.06 -2.92
C PRO A 33 11.97 4.19 -1.53
N LYS A 34 12.49 5.37 -1.19
CA LYS A 34 13.11 5.65 0.11
C LYS A 34 12.14 6.21 1.16
N ALA A 35 10.89 6.50 0.79
CA ALA A 35 9.90 6.99 1.72
C ALA A 35 9.27 5.84 2.52
N ASP A 36 9.05 6.06 3.81
CA ASP A 36 8.39 5.09 4.70
C ASP A 36 7.01 4.65 4.19
N TYR A 37 6.35 5.50 3.41
CA TYR A 37 5.03 5.24 2.80
C TYR A 37 5.08 4.32 1.58
N HIS A 38 6.21 4.23 0.88
CA HIS A 38 6.33 3.37 -0.31
C HIS A 38 6.12 1.91 0.07
N GLY A 39 6.78 1.44 1.13
CA GLY A 39 6.63 0.06 1.61
C GLY A 39 5.21 -0.26 2.05
N LEU A 40 4.53 0.69 2.69
CA LEU A 40 3.15 0.52 3.16
C LEU A 40 2.15 0.44 2.01
N TRP A 41 2.33 1.28 0.99
CA TRP A 41 1.51 1.21 -0.23
C TRP A 41 1.71 -0.12 -0.96
N ASP A 42 2.96 -0.57 -1.13
CA ASP A 42 3.29 -1.87 -1.72
C ASP A 42 2.66 -3.04 -0.93
N GLU A 43 2.69 -2.96 0.39
CA GLU A 43 2.08 -3.95 1.27
C GLU A 43 0.57 -4.04 1.06
N GLY A 44 -0.11 -2.88 1.03
CA GLY A 44 -1.55 -2.81 0.77
C GLY A 44 -1.93 -3.41 -0.59
N TYR A 45 -1.21 -3.04 -1.63
CA TYR A 45 -1.42 -3.56 -2.99
C TYR A 45 -1.25 -5.08 -3.03
N ARG A 46 -0.14 -5.61 -2.49
CA ARG A 46 0.16 -7.05 -2.52
C ARG A 46 -0.83 -7.85 -1.70
N LYS A 47 -1.28 -7.32 -0.56
CA LYS A 47 -2.28 -7.97 0.29
C LYS A 47 -3.61 -8.12 -0.41
N GLU A 48 -4.11 -7.05 -1.05
CA GLU A 48 -5.36 -7.11 -1.82
C GLU A 48 -5.22 -8.06 -3.01
N ARG A 49 -4.08 -8.03 -3.71
CA ARG A 49 -3.79 -8.96 -4.80
C ARG A 49 -3.86 -10.42 -4.34
N GLN A 50 -3.26 -10.75 -3.21
CA GLN A 50 -3.31 -12.10 -2.65
C GLN A 50 -4.74 -12.50 -2.26
N ALA A 51 -5.50 -11.58 -1.68
CA ALA A 51 -6.88 -11.82 -1.28
C ALA A 51 -7.84 -12.07 -2.46
N GLN A 52 -7.59 -11.48 -3.64
CA GLN A 52 -8.39 -11.74 -4.84
C GLN A 52 -7.92 -12.95 -5.66
N GLN A 53 -6.76 -13.54 -5.34
CA GLN A 53 -6.19 -14.69 -6.03
C GLN A 53 -6.31 -16.00 -5.23
N GLY A 54 -6.85 -15.96 -4.01
CA GLY A 54 -7.16 -17.12 -3.17
C GLY A 54 -8.66 -17.33 -3.06
#